data_AF-H0WSQ6-F1
#
_entry.id   AF-H0WSQ6-F1
#
_cell.length_a   1.000
_cell.length_b   1.000
_cell.length_c   1.000
_cell.angle_alpha   90.00
_cell.angle_beta   90.00
_cell.angle_gamma   90.00
#
_symmetry.space_group_name_H-M   'P 1'
#
loop_
_entity.id
_entity.type
_entity.pdbx_description
1 polymer ?
#
loop_
_entity_poly.entity_id
_entity_poly.type
_entity_poly.pdbx_seq_one_letter_code
_entity_poly.pdbx_strand_id
1 'polypeptide(L)'
;MPGGGRCPDCDSTELVEDSHYSQSQLVCSDCGCVVTEGVLTTTFSDEGNLREVTYSRSTGENEQVSRSQQRGLRRVRDICRVLQLPSTFEDTAVAYYQQAYRHSGMRAARLQKKEVLVGCCVLITCRQHNWPLTMGTICTLLYADLDVFSGTYMQIVKLLGLDVPSLCLAELVKTYCSSFKLFQASPSVPAKYVEEKEKLLSRTLQLVELADETWLVTGRHPLPVITAASFLAWQSLQPSHRLRCSLAQFCKLANIDLPHPASSRLQELLGVLLRMAEQLAWLQVLKLDKRSVVKYIGDLLQHRHTLVRTAFRDGTAEMETQEKERQGQGEEVENSSLGLSQGKRPASPALLLPPCMLKPPKRICSTPAISTVTGDENISDSEIEQYLRTPQEVRDFQRAQAAGQAATSVPNPP
;
A
#
# COMPACT_ATOMS: atom_id res chain seq x y z
N MET A 1 -5.49 16.22 -52.71
CA MET A 1 -5.88 15.09 -53.59
C MET A 1 -6.82 15.62 -54.66
N PRO A 2 -6.33 16.04 -55.83
CA PRO A 2 -7.19 16.22 -56.98
C PRO A 2 -7.59 14.83 -57.48
N GLY A 3 -8.89 14.52 -57.43
CA GLY A 3 -9.45 13.29 -57.94
C GLY A 3 -9.58 13.33 -59.46
N GLY A 4 -9.26 12.20 -60.09
CA GLY A 4 -9.46 11.97 -61.51
C GLY A 4 -8.53 10.87 -61.99
N GLY A 5 -8.93 9.60 -61.86
CA GLY A 5 -8.19 8.44 -62.39
C GLY A 5 -8.28 8.33 -63.92
N ARG A 6 -8.14 9.46 -64.64
CA ARG A 6 -8.18 9.55 -66.10
C ARG A 6 -7.04 10.42 -66.58
N CYS A 7 -6.46 10.03 -67.71
CA CYS A 7 -5.42 10.80 -68.37
C CYS A 7 -5.98 12.13 -68.92
N PRO A 8 -5.36 13.28 -68.65
CA PRO A 8 -5.84 14.58 -69.15
C PRO A 8 -5.73 14.74 -70.67
N ASP A 9 -4.84 13.99 -71.34
CA ASP A 9 -4.58 14.14 -72.78
C ASP A 9 -5.41 13.19 -73.65
N CYS A 10 -5.64 11.97 -73.17
CA CYS A 10 -6.30 10.92 -73.96
C CYS A 10 -7.53 10.30 -73.28
N ASP A 11 -7.96 10.83 -72.13
CA ASP A 11 -9.12 10.39 -71.33
C ASP A 11 -9.12 8.90 -70.91
N SER A 12 -8.02 8.18 -71.15
CA SER A 12 -7.86 6.78 -70.78
C SER A 12 -7.83 6.60 -69.26
N THR A 13 -8.40 5.48 -68.80
CA THR A 13 -8.39 5.04 -67.40
C THR A 13 -7.21 4.13 -67.07
N GLU A 14 -6.45 3.68 -68.06
CA GLU A 14 -5.30 2.80 -67.90
C GLU A 14 -4.05 3.63 -67.53
N LEU A 15 -3.93 3.94 -66.23
CA LEU A 15 -2.76 4.60 -65.64
C LEU A 15 -1.88 3.56 -64.95
N VAL A 16 -0.61 3.51 -65.33
CA VAL A 16 0.40 2.61 -64.79
C VAL A 16 1.37 3.40 -63.94
N GLU A 17 1.67 2.89 -62.74
CA GLU A 17 2.71 3.44 -61.88
C GLU A 17 4.08 2.88 -62.33
N ASP A 18 4.91 3.74 -62.89
CA ASP A 18 6.27 3.41 -63.31
C ASP A 18 7.26 3.73 -62.18
N SER A 19 7.95 2.71 -61.70
CA SER A 19 8.97 2.79 -60.66
C SER A 19 10.38 2.44 -61.17
N HIS A 20 10.63 2.45 -62.48
CA HIS A 20 11.93 2.08 -63.06
C HIS A 20 13.04 3.11 -62.81
N TYR A 21 12.71 4.33 -62.39
CA TYR A 21 13.67 5.40 -62.10
C TYR A 21 13.66 5.80 -60.61
N SER A 22 14.38 6.87 -60.27
CA SER A 22 14.55 7.35 -58.89
C SER A 22 13.26 7.85 -58.22
N GLN A 23 12.15 7.97 -58.95
CA GLN A 23 10.85 8.40 -58.44
C GLN A 23 9.73 7.56 -59.07
N SER A 24 8.69 7.27 -58.28
CA SER A 24 7.47 6.72 -58.85
C SER A 24 6.69 7.79 -59.59
N GLN A 25 6.33 7.50 -60.84
CA GLN A 25 5.56 8.38 -61.70
C GLN A 25 4.30 7.64 -62.14
N LEU A 26 3.17 8.33 -62.18
CA LEU A 26 1.93 7.79 -62.72
C LEU A 26 1.83 8.19 -64.19
N VAL A 27 1.88 7.21 -65.08
CA VAL A 27 1.96 7.42 -66.53
C VAL A 27 0.80 6.71 -67.21
N CYS A 28 0.19 7.33 -68.21
CA CYS A 28 -0.83 6.69 -69.04
C CYS A 28 -0.21 5.68 -70.01
N SER A 29 -0.72 4.45 -70.05
CA SER A 29 -0.21 3.40 -70.95
C SER A 29 -0.50 3.67 -72.43
N ASP A 30 -1.61 4.36 -72.73
CA ASP A 30 -2.07 4.56 -74.11
C ASP A 30 -1.40 5.74 -74.83
N CYS A 31 -1.11 6.82 -74.10
CA CYS A 31 -0.55 8.05 -74.69
C CYS A 31 0.77 8.51 -74.06
N GLY A 32 1.27 7.84 -73.01
CA GLY A 32 2.55 8.17 -72.36
C GLY A 32 2.55 9.45 -71.53
N CYS A 33 1.39 10.07 -71.29
CA CYS A 33 1.28 11.28 -70.49
C CYS A 33 1.54 10.99 -69.01
N VAL A 34 2.39 11.81 -68.36
CA VAL A 34 2.68 11.74 -66.93
C VAL A 34 1.62 12.52 -66.16
N VAL A 35 0.74 11.81 -65.46
CA VAL A 35 -0.41 12.39 -64.73
C VAL A 35 0.03 12.98 -63.39
N THR A 36 0.94 12.29 -62.70
CA THR A 36 1.56 12.79 -61.47
C THR A 36 3.01 12.35 -61.41
N GLU A 37 3.90 13.31 -61.27
CA GLU A 37 5.29 13.09 -60.89
C GLU A 37 5.40 13.20 -59.36
N GLY A 38 6.11 12.27 -58.72
CA GLY A 38 6.41 12.37 -57.29
C GLY A 38 7.13 13.68 -56.98
N VAL A 39 6.53 14.52 -56.13
CA VAL A 39 7.16 15.78 -55.71
C VAL A 39 8.53 15.47 -55.12
N LEU A 40 9.58 16.15 -55.59
CA LEU A 40 10.87 16.23 -54.92
C LEU A 40 10.65 16.86 -53.53
N THR A 41 10.26 16.06 -52.54
CA THR A 41 10.38 16.47 -51.15
C THR A 41 11.86 16.41 -50.82
N THR A 42 12.54 17.56 -50.87
CA THR A 42 13.73 17.72 -50.04
C THR A 42 13.35 17.26 -48.65
N THR A 43 14.20 16.43 -48.05
CA THR A 43 13.91 15.82 -46.75
C THR A 43 13.35 16.87 -45.77
N PHE A 44 12.38 16.49 -44.93
CA PHE A 44 11.74 17.36 -43.92
C PHE A 44 12.74 18.18 -43.07
N SER A 45 14.00 17.77 -43.05
CA SER A 45 15.16 18.46 -42.47
C SER A 45 15.52 19.79 -43.15
N ASP A 46 15.34 19.94 -44.46
CA ASP A 46 15.75 21.15 -45.22
C ASP A 46 14.65 22.22 -45.31
N GLU A 47 13.36 21.84 -45.21
CA GLU A 47 12.27 22.82 -45.08
C GLU A 47 12.32 23.60 -43.75
N GLY A 48 13.01 23.06 -42.75
CA GLY A 48 13.27 23.76 -41.48
C GLY A 48 14.16 25.00 -41.66
N ASN A 49 15.04 24.99 -42.66
CA ASN A 49 16.05 26.04 -42.88
C ASN A 49 15.60 27.14 -43.86
N LEU A 50 14.56 26.89 -44.66
CA LEU A 50 14.07 27.82 -45.69
C LEU A 50 12.74 28.50 -45.34
N ARG A 51 12.11 28.13 -44.21
CA ARG A 51 10.97 28.87 -43.67
C ARG A 51 11.45 30.13 -42.97
N GLU A 52 10.88 31.27 -43.34
CA GLU A 52 11.00 32.52 -42.59
C GLU A 52 10.78 32.22 -41.10
N VAL A 53 11.83 32.38 -40.30
CA VAL A 53 11.76 32.22 -38.85
C VAL A 53 10.96 33.43 -38.35
N THR A 54 9.63 33.28 -38.30
CA THR A 54 8.77 34.28 -37.69
C THR A 54 9.31 34.52 -36.28
N TYR A 55 9.61 35.77 -35.92
CA TYR A 55 10.20 36.11 -34.62
C TYR A 55 9.41 35.50 -33.43
N SER A 56 8.10 35.33 -33.60
CA SER A 56 7.20 34.66 -32.66
C SER A 56 7.44 33.14 -32.49
N ARG A 57 8.09 32.45 -33.45
CA ARG A 57 8.48 31.03 -33.33
C ARG A 57 9.86 30.84 -32.67
N SER A 58 10.76 31.83 -32.76
CA SER A 58 12.08 31.78 -32.10
C SER A 58 12.07 32.38 -30.69
N THR A 59 11.20 33.36 -30.43
CA THR A 59 10.99 33.98 -29.11
C THR A 59 9.66 33.60 -28.47
N GLY A 60 8.81 32.87 -29.17
CA GLY A 60 7.64 32.24 -28.55
C GLY A 60 8.16 31.35 -27.42
N GLU A 61 7.72 31.65 -26.20
CA GLU A 61 7.91 30.80 -25.04
C GLU A 61 7.27 29.44 -25.34
N ASN A 62 7.94 28.56 -26.08
CA ASN A 62 7.73 27.14 -25.95
C ASN A 62 8.01 26.88 -24.48
N GLU A 63 6.95 26.74 -23.68
CA GLU A 63 6.97 26.68 -22.21
C GLU A 63 8.12 25.77 -21.79
N GLN A 64 9.27 26.39 -21.50
CA GLN A 64 10.52 25.67 -21.49
C GLN A 64 10.47 24.80 -20.25
N VAL A 65 10.44 23.48 -20.46
CA VAL A 65 10.27 22.52 -19.36
C VAL A 65 11.26 22.88 -18.26
N SER A 66 10.73 23.23 -17.08
CA SER A 66 11.56 23.75 -16.01
C SER A 66 12.68 22.76 -15.66
N ARG A 67 13.88 23.25 -15.29
CA ARG A 67 15.02 22.38 -14.94
C ARG A 67 14.66 21.33 -13.87
N SER A 68 13.82 21.72 -12.92
CA SER A 68 13.30 20.84 -11.88
C SER A 68 12.38 19.74 -12.44
N GLN A 69 11.50 20.07 -13.38
CA GLN A 69 10.67 19.09 -14.07
C GLN A 69 11.50 18.13 -14.92
N GLN A 70 12.51 18.63 -15.65
CA GLN A 70 13.42 17.76 -16.42
C GLN A 70 14.20 16.78 -15.52
N ARG A 71 14.61 17.23 -14.32
CA ARG A 71 15.25 16.35 -13.32
C ARG A 71 14.26 15.31 -12.79
N GLY A 72 13.03 15.72 -12.50
CA GLY A 72 11.96 14.81 -12.06
C GLY A 72 11.64 13.74 -13.10
N LEU A 73 11.47 14.13 -14.36
CA LEU A 73 11.21 13.21 -15.48
C LEU A 73 12.33 12.19 -15.68
N ARG A 74 13.60 12.59 -15.59
CA ARG A 74 14.72 11.65 -15.61
C ARG A 74 14.64 10.65 -14.46
N ARG A 75 14.39 11.14 -13.24
CA ARG A 75 14.24 10.28 -12.05
C ARG A 75 13.06 9.30 -12.14
N VAL A 76 11.93 9.68 -12.76
CA VAL A 76 10.80 8.75 -12.99
C VAL A 76 11.28 7.56 -13.80
N ARG A 77 11.98 7.83 -14.91
CA ARG A 77 12.53 6.79 -15.80
C ARG A 77 13.57 5.94 -15.09
N ASP A 78 14.47 6.57 -14.33
CA ASP A 78 15.51 5.86 -13.58
C ASP A 78 14.89 4.87 -12.57
N ILE A 79 13.84 5.27 -11.84
CA ILE A 79 13.15 4.39 -10.88
C ILE A 79 12.43 3.24 -11.58
N CYS A 80 11.75 3.50 -12.70
CA CYS A 80 11.10 2.43 -13.48
C CYS A 80 12.12 1.38 -13.94
N ARG A 81 13.32 1.81 -14.34
CA ARG A 81 14.42 0.92 -14.75
C ARG A 81 15.03 0.15 -13.58
N VAL A 82 15.23 0.81 -12.42
CA VAL A 82 15.71 0.14 -11.19
C VAL A 82 14.73 -0.94 -10.74
N LEU A 83 13.43 -0.68 -10.86
CA LEU A 83 12.36 -1.64 -10.55
C LEU A 83 12.13 -2.68 -11.66
N GLN A 84 12.84 -2.58 -12.79
CA GLN A 84 12.68 -3.45 -13.96
C GLN A 84 11.24 -3.52 -14.49
N LEU A 85 10.54 -2.38 -14.51
CA LEU A 85 9.17 -2.29 -15.02
C LEU A 85 9.13 -2.32 -16.55
N PRO A 86 8.03 -2.80 -17.17
CA PRO A 86 7.83 -2.72 -18.61
C PRO A 86 7.81 -1.26 -19.11
N SER A 87 8.24 -1.03 -20.37
CA SER A 87 8.35 0.32 -20.95
C SER A 87 7.03 1.11 -20.96
N THR A 88 5.89 0.43 -21.09
CA THR A 88 4.55 1.05 -21.03
C THR A 88 4.28 1.78 -19.72
N PHE A 89 4.90 1.33 -18.62
CA PHE A 89 4.78 1.95 -17.30
C PHE A 89 5.61 3.23 -17.22
N GLU A 90 6.74 3.28 -17.92
CA GLU A 90 7.62 4.47 -17.98
C GLU A 90 6.88 5.66 -18.60
N ASP A 91 6.22 5.43 -19.73
CA ASP A 91 5.47 6.47 -20.45
C ASP A 91 4.28 6.98 -19.64
N THR A 92 3.53 6.07 -19.03
CA THR A 92 2.36 6.39 -18.20
C THR A 92 2.77 7.20 -16.95
N ALA A 93 3.83 6.78 -16.25
CA ALA A 93 4.33 7.48 -15.07
C ALA A 93 4.87 8.89 -15.43
N VAL A 94 5.52 9.03 -16.59
CA VAL A 94 5.97 10.32 -17.13
C VAL A 94 4.78 11.23 -17.42
N ALA A 95 3.72 10.71 -18.04
CA ALA A 95 2.51 11.49 -18.32
C ALA A 95 1.86 12.01 -17.03
N TYR A 96 1.72 11.17 -15.99
CA TYR A 96 1.22 11.60 -14.69
C TYR A 96 2.09 12.68 -14.05
N TYR A 97 3.42 12.55 -14.14
CA TYR A 97 4.33 13.57 -13.60
C TYR A 97 4.18 14.91 -14.32
N GLN A 98 4.03 14.90 -15.66
CA GLN A 98 3.79 16.11 -16.44
C GLN A 98 2.43 16.74 -16.09
N GLN A 99 1.38 15.92 -15.95
CA GLN A 99 0.05 16.39 -15.55
C GLN A 99 0.08 17.00 -14.15
N ALA A 100 0.76 16.35 -13.19
CA ALA A 100 0.97 16.88 -11.84
C ALA A 100 1.63 18.26 -11.86
N TYR A 101 2.63 18.46 -12.72
CA TYR A 101 3.39 19.70 -12.82
C TYR A 101 2.62 20.87 -13.47
N ARG A 102 1.47 20.64 -14.11
CA ARG A 102 0.62 21.74 -14.61
C ARG A 102 -0.03 22.53 -13.47
N HIS A 103 -0.27 21.88 -12.33
CA HIS A 103 -0.90 22.52 -11.17
C HIS A 103 0.10 23.41 -10.41
N SER A 104 -0.32 24.63 -10.06
CA SER A 104 0.51 25.62 -9.35
C SER A 104 1.04 25.12 -8.01
N GLY A 105 0.22 24.38 -7.24
CA GLY A 105 0.60 23.81 -5.95
C GLY A 105 1.76 22.82 -6.00
N MET A 106 1.94 22.11 -7.13
CA MET A 106 3.05 21.17 -7.33
C MET A 106 4.30 21.88 -7.89
N ARG A 107 4.10 22.91 -8.72
CA ARG A 107 5.19 23.78 -9.22
C ARG A 107 5.89 24.53 -8.10
N ALA A 108 5.11 25.11 -7.18
CA ALA A 108 5.62 25.84 -6.02
C ALA A 108 6.03 24.93 -4.85
N ALA A 109 5.91 23.60 -4.98
CA ALA A 109 6.22 22.68 -3.90
C ALA A 109 7.72 22.68 -3.52
N ARG A 110 7.99 22.35 -2.25
CA ARG A 110 9.33 22.13 -1.71
C ARG A 110 10.05 20.98 -2.42
N LEU A 111 11.38 20.99 -2.37
CA LEU A 111 12.21 19.98 -3.04
C LEU A 111 11.84 18.54 -2.63
N GLN A 112 11.78 18.25 -1.32
CA GLN A 112 11.42 16.91 -0.81
C GLN A 112 10.11 16.39 -1.40
N LYS A 113 9.10 17.27 -1.50
CA LYS A 113 7.79 16.94 -2.08
C LYS A 113 7.88 16.61 -3.58
N LYS A 114 8.73 17.33 -4.32
CA LYS A 114 9.01 17.07 -5.73
C LYS A 114 9.76 15.75 -5.95
N GLU A 115 10.58 15.32 -4.99
CA GLU A 115 11.29 14.03 -5.03
C GLU A 115 10.34 12.86 -4.79
N VAL A 116 9.50 12.93 -3.75
CA VAL A 116 8.50 11.87 -3.49
C VAL A 116 7.39 11.82 -4.55
N LEU A 117 7.10 12.94 -5.23
CA LEU A 117 6.14 12.98 -6.34
C LEU A 117 6.54 12.00 -7.46
N VAL A 118 7.84 11.85 -7.71
CA VAL A 118 8.36 10.87 -8.68
C VAL A 118 7.88 9.47 -8.32
N GLY A 119 8.08 9.06 -7.06
CA GLY A 119 7.63 7.76 -6.56
C GLY A 119 6.12 7.62 -6.52
N CYS A 120 5.36 8.69 -6.26
CA CYS A 120 3.90 8.66 -6.29
C CYS A 120 3.37 8.36 -7.70
N CYS A 121 3.94 8.98 -8.74
CA CYS A 121 3.53 8.75 -10.14
C CYS A 121 3.80 7.31 -10.57
N VAL A 122 4.97 6.77 -10.19
CA VAL A 122 5.31 5.36 -10.44
C VAL A 122 4.35 4.44 -9.68
N LEU A 123 4.07 4.72 -8.40
CA LEU A 123 3.16 3.90 -7.59
C LEU A 123 1.76 3.84 -8.19
N ILE A 124 1.18 4.97 -8.60
CA ILE A 124 -0.15 5.01 -9.21
C ILE A 124 -0.20 4.12 -10.45
N THR A 125 0.81 4.25 -11.32
CA THR A 125 0.94 3.43 -12.53
C THR A 125 1.03 1.94 -12.18
N CYS A 126 1.86 1.58 -11.19
CA CYS A 126 1.96 0.20 -10.72
C CYS A 126 0.62 -0.33 -10.18
N ARG A 127 -0.15 0.48 -9.46
CA ARG A 127 -1.46 0.08 -8.94
C ARG A 127 -2.48 -0.17 -10.04
N GLN A 128 -2.50 0.65 -11.09
CA GLN A 128 -3.42 0.47 -12.22
C GLN A 128 -3.17 -0.84 -12.98
N HIS A 129 -1.91 -1.29 -13.02
CA HIS A 129 -1.52 -2.54 -13.67
C HIS A 129 -1.40 -3.74 -12.71
N ASN A 130 -1.92 -3.64 -11.47
CA ASN A 130 -1.80 -4.69 -10.44
C ASN A 130 -0.36 -5.12 -10.11
N TRP A 131 0.63 -4.27 -10.38
CA TRP A 131 2.01 -4.54 -10.03
C TRP A 131 2.23 -4.37 -8.51
N PRO A 132 2.80 -5.38 -7.82
CA PRO A 132 2.77 -5.47 -6.36
C PRO A 132 3.85 -4.61 -5.68
N LEU A 133 3.73 -3.29 -5.82
CA LEU A 133 4.64 -2.32 -5.24
C LEU A 133 4.06 -1.69 -3.96
N THR A 134 4.80 -1.79 -2.86
CA THR A 134 4.40 -1.18 -1.58
C THR A 134 4.96 0.24 -1.44
N MET A 135 4.24 1.10 -0.71
CA MET A 135 4.72 2.46 -0.41
C MET A 135 6.06 2.43 0.32
N GLY A 136 6.22 1.51 1.27
CA GLY A 136 7.48 1.35 2.02
C GLY A 136 8.67 1.04 1.11
N THR A 137 8.51 0.12 0.16
CA THR A 137 9.58 -0.22 -0.80
C THR A 137 10.02 1.00 -1.61
N ILE A 138 9.09 1.81 -2.11
CA ILE A 138 9.41 3.03 -2.85
C ILE A 138 10.12 4.05 -1.94
N CYS A 139 9.64 4.24 -0.71
CA CYS A 139 10.27 5.15 0.23
C CYS A 139 11.71 4.72 0.57
N THR A 140 11.96 3.42 0.72
CA THR A 140 13.32 2.89 0.94
C THR A 140 14.21 3.11 -0.28
N LEU A 141 13.71 2.94 -1.51
CA LEU A 141 14.46 3.21 -2.74
C LEU A 141 14.76 4.69 -2.96
N LEU A 142 13.83 5.57 -2.56
CA LEU A 142 13.95 7.01 -2.67
C LEU A 142 14.68 7.68 -1.50
N TYR A 143 14.98 6.93 -0.43
CA TYR A 143 15.45 7.47 0.86
C TYR A 143 14.55 8.60 1.37
N ALA A 144 13.23 8.38 1.34
CA ALA A 144 12.23 9.38 1.68
C ALA A 144 11.37 8.98 2.88
N ASP A 145 10.89 9.97 3.61
CA ASP A 145 9.99 9.78 4.76
C ASP A 145 8.60 9.33 4.31
N LEU A 146 8.07 8.29 4.96
CA LEU A 146 6.78 7.70 4.63
C LEU A 146 5.61 8.69 4.82
N ASP A 147 5.68 9.56 5.81
CA ASP A 147 4.62 10.54 6.09
C ASP A 147 4.53 11.61 5.00
N VAL A 148 5.69 12.07 4.51
CA VAL A 148 5.77 13.03 3.40
C VAL A 148 5.29 12.38 2.10
N PHE A 149 5.65 11.11 1.88
CA PHE A 149 5.18 10.33 0.75
C PHE A 149 3.66 10.15 0.79
N SER A 150 3.10 9.73 1.93
CA SER A 150 1.66 9.51 2.12
C SER A 150 0.85 10.78 1.88
N GLY A 151 1.26 11.90 2.48
CA GLY A 151 0.59 13.19 2.28
C GLY A 151 0.64 13.65 0.82
N THR A 152 1.76 13.43 0.13
CA THR A 152 1.90 13.79 -1.28
C THR A 152 1.10 12.87 -2.20
N TYR A 153 1.07 11.57 -1.91
CA TYR A 153 0.29 10.58 -2.64
C TYR A 153 -1.22 10.90 -2.58
N MET A 154 -1.75 11.16 -1.39
CA MET A 154 -3.17 11.52 -1.24
C MET A 154 -3.51 12.83 -1.95
N GLN A 155 -2.61 13.81 -1.89
CA GLN A 155 -2.81 15.06 -2.61
C GLN A 155 -2.83 14.85 -4.13
N ILE A 156 -1.91 14.07 -4.70
CA ILE A 156 -1.85 13.90 -6.16
C ILE A 156 -3.04 13.08 -6.68
N VAL A 157 -3.47 12.04 -5.96
CA VAL A 157 -4.66 11.26 -6.32
C VAL A 157 -5.90 12.16 -6.35
N LYS A 158 -6.07 13.01 -5.33
CA LYS A 158 -7.17 13.99 -5.28
C LYS A 158 -7.07 15.06 -6.36
N LEU A 159 -5.86 15.54 -6.66
CA LEU A 159 -5.61 16.61 -7.64
C LEU A 159 -5.89 16.14 -9.07
N LEU A 160 -5.49 14.91 -9.40
CA LEU A 160 -5.69 14.31 -10.72
C LEU A 160 -7.08 13.64 -10.86
N GLY A 161 -7.86 13.53 -9.78
CA GLY A 161 -9.18 12.91 -9.78
C GLY A 161 -9.15 11.42 -10.15
N LEU A 162 -8.10 10.70 -9.74
CA LEU A 162 -7.90 9.30 -10.12
C LEU A 162 -8.57 8.37 -9.11
N ASP A 163 -9.27 7.35 -9.63
CA ASP A 163 -9.65 6.18 -8.86
C ASP A 163 -8.52 5.15 -8.96
N VAL A 164 -7.74 5.00 -7.88
CA VAL A 164 -6.55 4.15 -7.87
C VAL A 164 -6.87 2.81 -7.20
N PRO A 165 -6.68 1.67 -7.90
CA PRO A 165 -6.94 0.36 -7.31
C PRO A 165 -6.14 0.09 -6.03
N SER A 166 -6.75 -0.70 -5.14
CA SER A 166 -6.09 -1.23 -3.96
C SER A 166 -4.91 -2.14 -4.34
N LEU A 167 -3.98 -2.33 -3.40
CA LEU A 167 -2.83 -3.23 -3.62
C LEU A 167 -3.31 -4.66 -3.86
N CYS A 168 -2.89 -5.27 -4.97
CA CYS A 168 -3.19 -6.67 -5.23
C CYS A 168 -2.39 -7.58 -4.27
N LEU A 169 -3.08 -8.21 -3.32
CA LEU A 169 -2.46 -9.09 -2.34
C LEU A 169 -1.91 -10.37 -2.98
N ALA A 170 -2.60 -10.93 -3.98
CA ALA A 170 -2.18 -12.16 -4.65
C ALA A 170 -0.82 -11.98 -5.35
N GLU A 171 -0.63 -10.90 -6.11
CA GLU A 171 0.65 -10.58 -6.76
C GLU A 171 1.74 -10.23 -5.74
N LEU A 172 1.37 -9.59 -4.62
CA LEU A 172 2.30 -9.30 -3.53
C LEU A 172 2.79 -10.58 -2.86
N VAL A 173 1.91 -11.56 -2.63
CA VAL A 173 2.30 -12.88 -2.10
C VAL A 173 3.25 -13.57 -3.07
N LYS A 174 2.94 -13.60 -4.37
CA LYS A 174 3.82 -14.21 -5.39
C LYS A 174 5.21 -13.60 -5.38
N THR A 175 5.30 -12.26 -5.41
CA THR A 175 6.58 -11.54 -5.46
C THR A 175 7.36 -11.68 -4.16
N TYR A 176 6.70 -11.47 -3.02
CA TYR A 176 7.33 -11.54 -1.70
C TYR A 176 7.78 -12.96 -1.38
N CYS A 177 6.94 -13.98 -1.52
CA CYS A 177 7.36 -15.36 -1.26
C CYS A 177 8.45 -15.82 -2.23
N SER A 178 8.44 -15.37 -3.50
CA SER A 178 9.51 -15.70 -4.46
C SER A 178 10.88 -15.16 -4.05
N SER A 179 10.93 -14.10 -3.23
CA SER A 179 12.19 -13.52 -2.72
C SER A 179 12.85 -14.35 -1.61
N PHE A 180 12.16 -15.38 -1.10
CA PHE A 180 12.63 -16.12 0.07
C PHE A 180 13.75 -17.08 -0.33
N LYS A 181 14.85 -17.10 0.44
CA LYS A 181 15.98 -18.02 0.20
C LYS A 181 15.77 -19.41 0.79
N LEU A 182 14.58 -20.00 0.59
CA LEU A 182 14.17 -21.29 1.17
C LEU A 182 14.07 -22.42 0.15
N PHE A 183 14.29 -22.13 -1.14
CA PHE A 183 14.08 -23.09 -2.24
C PHE A 183 15.34 -23.92 -2.55
N GLN A 184 16.49 -23.53 -2.00
CA GLN A 184 17.76 -24.21 -2.20
C GLN A 184 18.49 -24.38 -0.87
N ALA A 185 19.15 -25.52 -0.68
CA ALA A 185 20.00 -25.75 0.49
C ALA A 185 21.21 -24.82 0.44
N SER A 186 21.53 -24.21 1.58
CA SER A 186 22.66 -23.31 1.74
C SER A 186 23.26 -23.50 3.15
N PRO A 187 24.45 -22.97 3.46
CA PRO A 187 25.03 -23.09 4.79
C PRO A 187 24.11 -22.56 5.90
N SER A 188 23.29 -21.55 5.58
CA SER A 188 22.29 -21.01 6.49
C SER A 188 20.99 -21.84 6.51
N VAL A 189 20.62 -22.54 5.43
CA VAL A 189 19.35 -23.27 5.29
C VAL A 189 19.60 -24.78 5.17
N PRO A 190 19.41 -25.55 6.26
CA PRO A 190 19.50 -27.01 6.24
C PRO A 190 18.49 -27.65 5.28
N ALA A 191 18.81 -28.83 4.74
CA ALA A 191 17.93 -29.57 3.83
C ALA A 191 16.52 -29.81 4.38
N LYS A 192 16.37 -29.94 5.70
CA LYS A 192 15.07 -30.10 6.38
C LYS A 192 14.15 -28.87 6.27
N TYR A 193 14.73 -27.70 5.99
CA TYR A 193 14.03 -26.42 5.90
C TYR A 193 13.80 -25.96 4.47
N VAL A 194 14.37 -26.67 3.49
CA VAL A 194 14.10 -26.46 2.08
C VAL A 194 12.67 -26.87 1.77
N GLU A 195 11.98 -26.07 0.96
CA GLU A 195 10.61 -26.32 0.54
C GLU A 195 10.43 -26.02 -0.94
N GLU A 196 9.41 -26.63 -1.56
CA GLU A 196 9.05 -26.36 -2.94
C GLU A 196 8.31 -25.01 -3.07
N LYS A 197 8.72 -24.21 -4.06
CA LYS A 197 8.18 -22.85 -4.27
C LYS A 197 6.66 -22.84 -4.46
N GLU A 198 6.14 -23.71 -5.33
CA GLU A 198 4.71 -23.74 -5.66
C GLU A 198 3.84 -24.16 -4.48
N LYS A 199 4.29 -25.14 -3.68
CA LYS A 199 3.59 -25.57 -2.47
C LYS A 199 3.52 -24.47 -1.42
N LEU A 200 4.63 -23.75 -1.23
CA LEU A 200 4.69 -22.61 -0.31
C LEU A 200 3.75 -21.50 -0.77
N LEU A 201 3.79 -21.15 -2.06
CA LEU A 201 2.94 -20.11 -2.65
C LEU A 201 1.45 -20.43 -2.51
N SER A 202 1.03 -21.62 -2.95
CA SER A 202 -0.36 -22.06 -2.90
C SER A 202 -0.92 -22.02 -1.49
N ARG A 203 -0.18 -22.55 -0.51
CA ARG A 203 -0.63 -22.56 0.88
C ARG A 203 -0.62 -21.17 1.53
N THR A 204 0.35 -20.33 1.17
CA THR A 204 0.40 -18.95 1.67
C THR A 204 -0.78 -18.14 1.15
N LEU A 205 -1.12 -18.26 -0.14
CA LEU A 205 -2.30 -17.62 -0.71
C LEU A 205 -3.57 -18.04 0.02
N GLN A 206 -3.75 -19.33 0.28
CA GLN A 206 -4.91 -19.83 1.02
C GLN A 206 -5.02 -19.26 2.44
N LEU A 207 -3.89 -19.09 3.14
CA LEU A 207 -3.85 -18.49 4.48
C LEU A 207 -4.07 -16.97 4.45
N VAL A 208 -3.61 -16.28 3.42
CA VAL A 208 -3.86 -14.84 3.26
C VAL A 208 -5.33 -14.57 2.92
N GLU A 209 -5.93 -15.39 2.05
CA GLU A 209 -7.37 -15.35 1.77
C GLU A 209 -8.19 -15.66 3.03
N LEU A 210 -7.78 -16.66 3.82
CA LEU A 210 -8.39 -16.93 5.12
C LEU A 210 -8.28 -15.71 6.06
N ALA A 211 -7.13 -15.05 6.09
CA ALA A 211 -6.91 -13.86 6.90
C ALA A 211 -7.82 -12.69 6.46
N ASP A 212 -8.11 -12.58 5.16
CA ASP A 212 -9.02 -11.58 4.61
C ASP A 212 -10.48 -11.86 5.01
N GLU A 213 -10.93 -13.12 4.84
CA GLU A 213 -12.26 -13.60 5.25
C GLU A 213 -12.52 -13.46 6.77
N THR A 214 -11.46 -13.39 7.58
CA THR A 214 -11.52 -13.41 9.05
C THR A 214 -11.13 -12.07 9.69
N TRP A 215 -11.19 -10.97 8.94
CA TRP A 215 -10.97 -9.59 9.41
C TRP A 215 -9.55 -9.28 9.91
N LEU A 216 -8.55 -10.05 9.46
CA LEU A 216 -7.15 -9.86 9.86
C LEU A 216 -6.36 -8.94 8.92
N VAL A 217 -6.90 -8.60 7.76
CA VAL A 217 -6.25 -7.74 6.75
C VAL A 217 -6.73 -6.29 6.86
N THR A 218 -8.02 -6.07 7.07
CA THR A 218 -8.67 -4.76 7.04
C THR A 218 -8.02 -3.76 8.00
N GLY A 219 -7.60 -2.60 7.47
CA GLY A 219 -6.98 -1.53 8.25
C GLY A 219 -5.56 -1.82 8.77
N ARG A 220 -4.91 -2.89 8.29
CA ARG A 220 -3.56 -3.30 8.72
C ARG A 220 -2.59 -3.27 7.55
N HIS A 221 -1.30 -3.21 7.87
CA HIS A 221 -0.26 -3.37 6.85
C HIS A 221 -0.29 -4.80 6.28
N PRO A 222 -0.26 -4.98 4.95
CA PRO A 222 -0.42 -6.29 4.32
C PRO A 222 0.84 -7.16 4.43
N LEU A 223 2.03 -6.57 4.38
CA LEU A 223 3.29 -7.32 4.40
C LEU A 223 3.46 -8.20 5.66
N PRO A 224 3.23 -7.69 6.90
CA PRO A 224 3.26 -8.54 8.10
C PRO A 224 2.26 -9.70 8.11
N VAL A 225 1.09 -9.57 7.44
CA VAL A 225 0.11 -10.66 7.31
C VAL A 225 0.68 -11.76 6.45
N ILE A 226 1.28 -11.38 5.30
CA ILE A 226 1.91 -12.32 4.38
C ILE A 226 3.12 -13.00 5.05
N THR A 227 3.94 -12.28 5.83
CA THR A 227 5.07 -12.88 6.58
C THR A 227 4.58 -13.95 7.56
N ALA A 228 3.51 -13.67 8.31
CA ALA A 228 2.92 -14.63 9.24
C ALA A 228 2.29 -15.84 8.52
N ALA A 229 1.56 -15.59 7.44
CA ALA A 229 0.96 -16.64 6.61
C ALA A 229 2.02 -17.54 5.96
N SER A 230 3.10 -16.95 5.42
CA SER A 230 4.19 -17.70 4.79
C SER A 230 4.93 -18.58 5.79
N PHE A 231 5.13 -18.08 7.02
CA PHE A 231 5.72 -18.86 8.10
C PHE A 231 4.84 -20.06 8.48
N LEU A 232 3.51 -19.87 8.64
CA LEU A 232 2.59 -20.98 8.91
C LEU A 232 2.48 -21.96 7.75
N ALA A 233 2.48 -21.48 6.51
CA ALA A 233 2.51 -22.32 5.31
C ALA A 233 3.75 -23.21 5.32
N TRP A 234 4.93 -22.62 5.53
CA TRP A 234 6.19 -23.35 5.63
C TRP A 234 6.22 -24.34 6.80
N GLN A 235 5.72 -23.95 7.99
CA GLN A 235 5.69 -24.86 9.14
C GLN A 235 4.73 -26.03 8.93
N SER A 236 3.55 -25.80 8.36
CA SER A 236 2.53 -26.83 8.15
C SER A 236 2.89 -27.83 7.05
N LEU A 237 3.79 -27.49 6.12
CA LEU A 237 4.27 -28.42 5.08
C LEU A 237 5.14 -29.53 5.69
N GLN A 238 5.92 -29.23 6.73
CA GLN A 238 6.72 -30.23 7.46
C GLN A 238 6.75 -29.96 8.97
N PRO A 239 5.65 -30.22 9.70
CA PRO A 239 5.49 -29.82 11.10
C PRO A 239 6.52 -30.45 12.04
N SER A 240 6.87 -31.72 11.80
CA SER A 240 7.72 -32.54 12.67
C SER A 240 9.09 -31.92 12.95
N HIS A 241 9.65 -31.23 11.95
CA HIS A 241 10.98 -30.61 12.05
C HIS A 241 10.91 -29.10 12.28
N ARG A 242 9.84 -28.43 11.84
CA ARG A 242 9.78 -26.96 11.74
C ARG A 242 9.10 -26.27 12.92
N LEU A 243 8.35 -27.01 13.73
CA LEU A 243 7.69 -26.47 14.95
C LEU A 243 8.67 -25.90 15.98
N ARG A 244 9.94 -26.33 15.96
CA ARG A 244 11.00 -25.81 16.84
C ARG A 244 11.54 -24.45 16.38
N CYS A 245 11.31 -24.07 15.12
CA CYS A 245 11.80 -22.84 14.54
C CYS A 245 10.84 -21.69 14.87
N SER A 246 11.37 -20.57 15.36
CA SER A 246 10.60 -19.36 15.63
C SER A 246 10.42 -18.50 14.37
N LEU A 247 9.43 -17.59 14.39
CA LEU A 247 9.20 -16.65 13.29
C LEU A 247 10.45 -15.81 12.97
N ALA A 248 11.17 -15.36 14.00
CA ALA A 248 12.39 -14.57 13.83
C ALA A 248 13.52 -15.40 13.20
N GLN A 249 13.67 -16.66 13.61
CA GLN A 249 14.65 -17.56 13.01
C GLN A 249 14.28 -17.87 11.55
N PHE A 250 13.01 -18.11 11.24
CA PHE A 250 12.53 -18.27 9.88
C PHE A 250 12.85 -17.07 8.98
N CYS A 251 12.59 -15.85 9.44
CA CYS A 251 12.90 -14.64 8.66
C CYS A 251 14.40 -14.49 8.39
N LYS A 252 15.26 -14.82 9.38
CA LYS A 252 16.72 -14.86 9.19
C LYS A 252 17.16 -15.91 8.17
N LEU A 253 16.60 -17.11 8.23
CA LEU A 253 16.88 -18.19 7.28
C LEU A 253 16.46 -17.81 5.85
N ALA A 254 15.28 -17.20 5.72
CA ALA A 254 14.73 -16.74 4.45
C ALA A 254 15.38 -15.46 3.91
N ASN A 255 16.24 -14.81 4.72
CA ASN A 255 16.94 -13.54 4.45
C ASN A 255 15.98 -12.35 4.21
N ILE A 256 15.07 -12.14 5.15
CA ILE A 256 14.06 -11.07 5.11
C ILE A 256 13.99 -10.37 6.46
N ASP A 257 13.70 -9.07 6.44
CA ASP A 257 13.45 -8.30 7.64
C ASP A 257 12.15 -8.73 8.32
N LEU A 258 12.17 -8.90 9.64
CA LEU A 258 11.00 -9.24 10.43
C LEU A 258 10.16 -7.98 10.70
N PRO A 259 8.95 -7.85 10.12
CA PRO A 259 8.09 -6.72 10.41
C PRO A 259 7.55 -6.82 11.84
N HIS A 260 7.60 -5.73 12.61
CA HIS A 260 7.14 -5.72 14.00
C HIS A 260 5.71 -6.28 14.21
N PRO A 261 4.69 -5.97 13.37
CA PRO A 261 3.35 -6.51 13.53
C PRO A 261 3.19 -8.01 13.22
N ALA A 262 4.20 -8.66 12.62
CA ALA A 262 4.08 -10.03 12.12
C ALA A 262 3.81 -11.03 13.25
N SER A 263 4.44 -10.85 14.42
CA SER A 263 4.19 -11.69 15.60
C SER A 263 2.73 -11.61 16.08
N SER A 264 2.12 -10.43 16.03
CA SER A 264 0.70 -10.26 16.39
C SER A 264 -0.21 -10.94 15.35
N ARG A 265 0.09 -10.78 14.06
CA ARG A 265 -0.65 -11.44 12.96
C ARG A 265 -0.58 -12.97 13.07
N LEU A 266 0.59 -13.51 13.40
CA LEU A 266 0.77 -14.94 13.62
C LEU A 266 -0.14 -15.46 14.76
N GLN A 267 -0.19 -14.76 15.89
CA GLN A 267 -1.03 -15.17 17.01
C GLN A 267 -2.53 -15.08 16.70
N GLU A 268 -2.94 -14.06 15.96
CA GLU A 268 -4.33 -13.90 15.52
C GLU A 268 -4.72 -15.01 14.53
N LEU A 269 -3.87 -15.31 13.54
CA LEU A 269 -4.11 -16.35 12.54
C LEU A 269 -4.17 -17.75 13.17
N LEU A 270 -3.30 -18.04 14.14
CA LEU A 270 -3.39 -19.27 14.94
C LEU A 270 -4.67 -19.31 15.79
N GLY A 271 -5.14 -18.18 16.30
CA GLY A 271 -6.41 -18.08 17.02
C GLY A 271 -7.62 -18.38 16.12
N VAL A 272 -7.60 -17.89 14.88
CA VAL A 272 -8.62 -18.20 13.86
C VAL A 272 -8.62 -19.70 13.52
N LEU A 273 -7.45 -20.28 13.28
CA LEU A 273 -7.33 -21.71 12.96
C LEU A 273 -7.82 -22.62 14.10
N LEU A 274 -7.60 -22.22 15.36
CA LEU A 274 -8.14 -22.96 16.51
C LEU A 274 -9.67 -22.93 16.54
N ARG A 275 -10.29 -21.77 16.28
CA ARG A 275 -11.75 -21.65 16.19
C ARG A 275 -12.33 -22.48 15.05
N MET A 276 -11.65 -22.52 13.89
CA MET A 276 -12.04 -23.41 12.80
C MET A 276 -11.91 -24.89 13.18
N ALA A 277 -10.91 -25.25 13.98
CA ALA A 277 -10.73 -26.62 14.44
C ALA A 277 -11.81 -27.08 15.43
N GLU A 278 -12.36 -26.17 16.24
CA GLU A 278 -13.49 -26.47 17.15
C GLU A 278 -14.75 -26.92 16.41
N GLN A 279 -14.89 -26.54 15.14
CA GLN A 279 -16.03 -26.91 14.28
C GLN A 279 -15.97 -28.36 13.78
N LEU A 280 -14.80 -29.00 13.86
CA LEU A 280 -14.60 -30.38 13.46
C LEU A 280 -14.60 -31.28 14.69
N ALA A 281 -15.63 -32.11 14.85
CA ALA A 281 -15.81 -32.96 16.04
C ALA A 281 -14.57 -33.80 16.39
N TRP A 282 -13.88 -34.36 15.39
CA TRP A 282 -12.68 -35.18 15.60
C TRP A 282 -11.46 -34.38 16.05
N LEU A 283 -11.37 -33.08 15.74
CA LEU A 283 -10.33 -32.18 16.24
C LEU A 283 -10.68 -31.59 17.61
N GLN A 284 -11.97 -31.35 17.87
CA GLN A 284 -12.46 -30.83 19.14
C GLN A 284 -12.07 -31.74 20.31
N VAL A 285 -12.12 -33.07 20.11
CA VAL A 285 -11.72 -34.07 21.10
C VAL A 285 -10.24 -33.96 21.48
N LEU A 286 -9.39 -33.50 20.55
CA LEU A 286 -7.94 -33.41 20.75
C LEU A 286 -7.50 -32.18 21.57
N LYS A 287 -8.42 -31.24 21.87
CA LYS A 287 -8.14 -29.98 22.60
C LYS A 287 -6.84 -29.31 22.14
N LEU A 288 -6.83 -28.90 20.87
CA LEU A 288 -5.64 -28.37 20.22
C LEU A 288 -5.14 -27.08 20.90
N ASP A 289 -3.82 -26.96 20.96
CA ASP A 289 -3.11 -25.73 21.29
C ASP A 289 -2.55 -25.05 20.02
N LYS A 290 -2.03 -23.83 20.18
CA LYS A 290 -1.45 -23.05 19.07
C LYS A 290 -0.28 -23.74 18.36
N ARG A 291 0.36 -24.75 18.97
CA ARG A 291 1.47 -25.50 18.36
C ARG A 291 0.98 -26.76 17.64
N SER A 292 0.04 -27.49 18.21
CA SER A 292 -0.51 -28.72 17.63
C SER A 292 -1.41 -28.44 16.42
N VAL A 293 -2.15 -27.31 16.41
CA VAL A 293 -3.00 -26.91 15.27
C VAL A 293 -2.25 -26.82 13.95
N VAL A 294 -0.95 -26.48 13.99
CA VAL A 294 -0.08 -26.32 12.80
C VAL A 294 -0.03 -27.59 11.96
N LYS A 295 -0.17 -28.78 12.58
CA LYS A 295 -0.17 -30.07 11.87
C LYS A 295 -1.40 -30.27 11.00
N TYR A 296 -2.54 -29.70 11.42
CA TYR A 296 -3.85 -29.87 10.78
C TYR A 296 -4.22 -28.70 9.86
N ILE A 297 -3.30 -27.75 9.63
CA ILE A 297 -3.55 -26.61 8.72
C ILE A 297 -3.91 -27.08 7.32
N GLY A 298 -3.33 -28.20 6.83
CA GLY A 298 -3.71 -28.78 5.54
C GLY A 298 -5.20 -29.13 5.48
N ASP A 299 -5.69 -29.84 6.49
CA ASP A 299 -7.09 -30.28 6.57
C ASP A 299 -8.05 -29.09 6.76
N LEU A 300 -7.67 -28.12 7.60
CA LEU A 300 -8.45 -26.91 7.85
C LEU A 300 -8.57 -26.05 6.59
N LEU A 301 -7.49 -25.92 5.80
CA LEU A 301 -7.51 -25.13 4.58
C LEU A 301 -8.32 -25.82 3.47
N GLN A 302 -8.30 -27.15 3.39
CA GLN A 302 -9.11 -27.91 2.44
C GLN A 302 -10.61 -27.63 2.61
N HIS A 303 -11.07 -27.41 3.84
CA HIS A 303 -12.48 -27.13 4.19
C HIS A 303 -12.73 -25.69 4.63
N ARG A 304 -11.84 -24.75 4.28
CA ARG A 304 -11.88 -23.37 4.83
C ARG A 304 -13.22 -22.67 4.67
N HIS A 305 -13.84 -22.71 3.49
CA HIS A 305 -15.06 -21.94 3.21
C HIS A 305 -16.25 -22.45 4.03
N THR A 306 -16.33 -23.76 4.23
CA THR A 306 -17.35 -24.37 5.09
C THR A 306 -17.08 -24.03 6.56
N LEU A 307 -15.84 -24.16 7.03
CA LEU A 307 -15.48 -23.92 8.44
C LEU A 307 -15.63 -22.45 8.84
N VAL A 308 -15.29 -21.53 7.95
CA VAL A 308 -15.47 -20.09 8.17
C VAL A 308 -16.96 -19.77 8.28
N ARG A 309 -17.80 -20.27 7.36
CA ARG A 309 -19.25 -20.06 7.40
C ARG A 309 -19.89 -20.62 8.68
N THR A 310 -19.50 -21.82 9.11
CA THR A 310 -20.04 -22.40 10.35
C THR A 310 -19.56 -21.63 11.58
N ALA A 311 -18.30 -21.22 11.62
CA ALA A 311 -17.76 -20.39 12.71
C ALA A 311 -18.48 -19.04 12.85
N PHE A 312 -18.90 -18.42 11.74
CA PHE A 312 -19.73 -17.21 11.77
C PHE A 312 -21.16 -17.50 12.26
N ARG A 313 -21.78 -18.60 11.79
CA ARG A 313 -23.15 -18.98 12.15
C ARG A 313 -23.30 -19.32 13.64
N ASP A 314 -22.40 -20.14 14.17
CA ASP A 314 -22.46 -20.55 15.57
C ASP A 314 -22.27 -19.34 16.48
N GLY A 315 -21.43 -18.39 16.06
CA GLY A 315 -21.31 -17.10 16.73
C GLY A 315 -22.63 -16.31 16.79
N THR A 316 -23.37 -16.21 15.68
CA THR A 316 -24.65 -15.49 15.68
C THR A 316 -25.71 -16.15 16.59
N ALA A 317 -25.78 -17.48 16.60
CA ALA A 317 -26.73 -18.21 17.44
C ALA A 317 -26.45 -18.02 18.94
N GLU A 318 -25.18 -17.94 19.33
CA GLU A 318 -24.79 -17.71 20.73
C GLU A 318 -25.08 -16.26 21.20
N MET A 319 -24.99 -15.25 20.32
CA MET A 319 -25.41 -13.88 20.66
C MET A 319 -26.91 -13.77 20.92
N GLU A 320 -27.73 -14.34 20.06
CA GLU A 320 -29.19 -14.32 20.23
C GLU A 320 -29.62 -15.02 21.53
N THR A 321 -28.91 -16.07 21.92
CA THR A 321 -29.16 -16.79 23.17
C THR A 321 -28.77 -15.94 24.38
N GLN A 322 -27.62 -15.26 24.34
CA GLN A 322 -27.16 -14.37 25.42
C GLN A 322 -28.00 -13.09 25.56
N GLU A 323 -28.52 -12.53 24.46
CA GLU A 323 -29.43 -11.38 24.51
C GLU A 323 -30.78 -11.75 25.13
N LYS A 324 -31.30 -12.95 24.82
CA LYS A 324 -32.51 -13.48 25.46
C LYS A 324 -32.33 -13.74 26.95
N GLU A 325 -31.18 -14.29 27.37
CA GLU A 325 -30.87 -14.47 28.80
C GLU A 325 -30.71 -13.15 29.55
N ARG A 326 -30.18 -12.10 28.90
CA ARG A 326 -30.07 -10.75 29.50
C ARG A 326 -31.41 -10.04 29.63
N GLN A 327 -32.36 -10.30 28.73
CA GLN A 327 -33.70 -9.73 28.80
C GLN A 327 -34.59 -10.47 29.82
N GLY A 328 -34.36 -11.77 30.04
CA GLY A 328 -35.08 -12.57 31.06
C GLY A 328 -34.68 -12.29 32.52
N GLN A 329 -33.57 -11.60 32.79
CA GLN A 329 -33.15 -11.19 34.14
C GLN A 329 -33.65 -9.80 34.57
N GLY A 330 -34.50 -9.15 33.76
CA GLY A 330 -35.04 -7.82 34.04
C GLY A 330 -36.29 -7.78 34.93
N GLU A 331 -36.90 -8.93 35.25
CA GLU A 331 -38.15 -9.01 36.00
C GLU A 331 -38.06 -10.08 37.09
N GLU A 332 -37.32 -9.83 38.18
CA GLU A 332 -37.64 -10.38 39.51
C GLU A 332 -36.77 -9.75 40.64
N VAL A 333 -37.39 -8.76 41.31
CA VAL A 333 -37.41 -8.52 42.77
C VAL A 333 -36.18 -7.95 43.51
N GLU A 334 -36.44 -6.80 44.16
CA GLU A 334 -35.64 -6.09 45.17
C GLU A 334 -35.37 -6.89 46.47
N ASN A 335 -34.33 -6.43 47.18
CA ASN A 335 -33.99 -6.68 48.58
C ASN A 335 -33.43 -8.05 48.97
N SER A 336 -32.09 -8.14 49.00
CA SER A 336 -31.36 -8.42 50.25
C SER A 336 -29.86 -8.19 50.09
N SER A 337 -29.32 -7.34 50.95
CA SER A 337 -27.89 -7.17 51.19
C SER A 337 -27.28 -8.48 51.70
N LEU A 338 -26.25 -9.00 51.01
CA LEU A 338 -25.09 -9.72 51.56
C LEU A 338 -24.13 -10.07 50.42
N GLY A 339 -22.83 -9.93 50.68
CA GLY A 339 -21.78 -9.86 49.67
C GLY A 339 -21.73 -11.03 48.70
N LEU A 340 -21.71 -10.72 47.40
CA LEU A 340 -21.35 -11.67 46.35
C LEU A 340 -19.94 -11.39 45.84
N SER A 341 -19.16 -12.48 45.89
CA SER A 341 -17.84 -12.67 45.32
C SER A 341 -17.71 -12.08 43.92
N GLN A 342 -16.52 -11.56 43.61
CA GLN A 342 -16.07 -11.25 42.26
C GLN A 342 -16.13 -12.52 41.39
N GLY A 343 -17.32 -12.82 40.87
CA GLY A 343 -17.52 -13.82 39.83
C GLY A 343 -16.73 -13.38 38.61
N LYS A 344 -15.66 -14.10 38.29
CA LYS A 344 -15.07 -14.09 36.95
C LYS A 344 -16.22 -14.29 35.97
N ARG A 345 -16.55 -13.25 35.20
CA ARG A 345 -17.45 -13.40 34.05
C ARG A 345 -16.95 -14.58 33.22
N PRO A 346 -17.80 -15.58 32.89
CA PRO A 346 -17.41 -16.61 31.96
C PRO A 346 -16.96 -15.93 30.66
N ALA A 347 -15.91 -16.47 30.03
CA ALA A 347 -15.43 -15.97 28.76
C ALA A 347 -16.59 -15.94 27.78
N SER A 348 -16.95 -14.74 27.31
CA SER A 348 -17.92 -14.58 26.22
C SER A 348 -17.51 -15.47 25.05
N PRO A 349 -18.45 -16.17 24.40
CA PRO A 349 -18.14 -17.04 23.28
C PRO A 349 -17.36 -16.30 22.19
N ALA A 350 -16.46 -17.02 21.55
CA ALA A 350 -15.38 -16.46 20.75
C ALA A 350 -15.82 -16.11 19.33
N LEU A 351 -16.74 -15.14 19.21
CA LEU A 351 -17.24 -14.60 17.94
C LEU A 351 -16.09 -14.20 17.00
N LEU A 352 -16.26 -14.52 15.72
CA LEU A 352 -15.31 -14.13 14.68
C LEU A 352 -15.54 -12.66 14.32
N LEU A 353 -14.91 -11.79 15.08
CA LEU A 353 -14.97 -10.33 14.94
C LEU A 353 -13.56 -9.76 14.71
N PRO A 354 -13.45 -8.54 14.15
CA PRO A 354 -12.19 -7.83 14.08
C PRO A 354 -11.49 -7.80 15.45
N PRO A 355 -10.18 -8.10 15.56
CA PRO A 355 -9.49 -8.21 16.85
C PRO A 355 -9.52 -6.94 17.72
N CYS A 356 -9.79 -5.77 17.14
CA CYS A 356 -9.99 -4.53 17.88
C CYS A 356 -11.30 -4.50 18.67
N MET A 357 -12.34 -5.23 18.25
CA MET A 357 -13.66 -5.29 18.89
C MET A 357 -13.71 -6.29 20.04
N LEU A 358 -12.83 -7.29 20.05
CA LEU A 358 -12.75 -8.34 21.07
C LEU A 358 -12.06 -7.88 22.36
N LYS A 359 -11.60 -6.62 22.44
CA LYS A 359 -10.94 -6.09 23.63
C LYS A 359 -11.99 -5.73 24.68
N PRO A 360 -11.75 -6.04 25.97
CA PRO A 360 -12.67 -5.65 27.02
C PRO A 360 -12.78 -4.13 27.06
N PRO A 361 -13.98 -3.57 27.32
CA PRO A 361 -14.17 -2.13 27.42
C PRO A 361 -13.26 -1.59 28.53
N LYS A 362 -12.43 -0.61 28.18
CA LYS A 362 -11.67 0.14 29.19
C LYS A 362 -12.71 0.93 29.99
N ARG A 363 -12.88 0.60 31.27
CA ARG A 363 -13.69 1.41 32.18
C ARG A 363 -12.96 2.72 32.42
N ILE A 364 -13.33 3.75 31.67
CA ILE A 364 -12.93 5.12 31.96
C ILE A 364 -13.93 5.60 33.01
N CYS A 365 -13.48 5.77 34.25
CA CYS A 365 -14.26 6.41 35.29
C CYS A 365 -14.18 7.94 35.08
N SER A 366 -14.79 8.42 34.00
CA SER A 366 -15.13 9.82 33.84
C SER A 366 -16.63 9.83 33.63
N THR A 367 -17.38 10.03 34.73
CA THR A 367 -18.75 10.51 34.61
C THR A 367 -18.69 11.76 33.74
N PRO A 368 -19.41 11.84 32.60
CA PRO A 368 -19.47 13.08 31.84
C PRO A 368 -20.03 14.13 32.80
N ALA A 369 -19.18 15.06 33.23
CA ALA A 369 -19.63 16.17 34.03
C ALA A 369 -20.67 16.91 33.18
N ILE A 370 -21.90 16.99 33.65
CA ILE A 370 -22.93 17.83 33.03
C ILE A 370 -22.37 19.25 33.13
N SER A 371 -21.90 19.78 32.00
CA SER A 371 -21.29 21.10 31.96
C SER A 371 -22.40 22.14 32.01
N THR A 372 -22.42 22.91 33.10
CA THR A 372 -23.27 24.10 33.25
C THR A 372 -22.53 25.37 32.85
N VAL A 373 -21.37 25.26 32.21
CA VAL A 373 -20.53 26.40 31.84
C VAL A 373 -21.16 27.18 30.69
N THR A 374 -21.51 28.44 30.94
CA THR A 374 -22.13 29.36 29.97
C THR A 374 -21.10 30.13 29.13
N GLY A 375 -19.89 30.33 29.65
CA GLY A 375 -18.82 31.11 29.02
C GLY A 375 -18.81 32.60 29.43
N ASP A 376 -19.89 33.07 30.06
CA ASP A 376 -20.02 34.44 30.59
C ASP A 376 -19.89 34.48 32.12
N GLU A 377 -19.45 33.37 32.72
CA GLU A 377 -19.18 33.29 34.16
C GLU A 377 -18.10 34.31 34.54
N ASN A 378 -18.31 35.01 35.66
CA ASN A 378 -17.33 35.97 36.15
C ASN A 378 -16.04 35.24 36.58
N ILE A 379 -14.91 35.63 36.00
CA ILE A 379 -13.60 35.09 36.37
C ILE A 379 -13.00 36.02 37.42
N SER A 380 -12.83 35.52 38.65
CA SER A 380 -12.27 36.32 39.74
C SER A 380 -10.77 36.57 39.54
N ASP A 381 -10.26 37.69 40.07
CA ASP A 381 -8.82 37.99 40.03
C ASP A 381 -7.98 36.87 40.66
N SER A 382 -8.48 36.19 41.70
CA SER A 382 -7.82 35.03 42.31
C SER A 382 -7.64 33.84 41.36
N GLU A 383 -8.60 33.62 40.45
CA GLU A 383 -8.53 32.57 39.42
C GLU A 383 -7.52 32.94 38.33
N ILE A 384 -7.30 34.24 38.08
CA ILE A 384 -6.28 34.71 37.14
C ILE A 384 -4.89 34.69 37.78
N GLU A 385 -4.77 35.09 39.04
CA GLU A 385 -3.53 35.19 39.80
C GLU A 385 -2.80 33.85 39.94
N GLN A 386 -3.53 32.72 39.97
CA GLN A 386 -2.91 31.39 40.02
C GLN A 386 -2.06 31.08 38.75
N TYR A 387 -2.31 31.78 37.64
CA TYR A 387 -1.53 31.64 36.41
C TYR A 387 -0.34 32.61 36.34
N LEU A 388 -0.26 33.57 37.26
CA LEU A 388 0.85 34.52 37.35
C LEU A 388 1.94 33.94 38.25
N ARG A 389 3.18 33.95 37.76
CA ARG A 389 4.33 33.59 38.59
C ARG A 389 4.51 34.60 39.69
N THR A 390 4.76 34.09 40.89
CA THR A 390 5.10 34.93 42.03
C THR A 390 6.43 35.65 41.79
N PRO A 391 6.68 36.81 42.42
CA PRO A 391 7.94 37.54 42.29
C PRO A 391 9.17 36.70 42.71
N GLN A 392 8.98 35.71 43.59
CA GLN A 392 10.03 34.79 43.97
C GLN A 392 10.36 33.82 42.83
N GLU A 393 9.35 33.18 42.24
CA GLU A 393 9.52 32.28 41.08
C GLU A 393 10.13 33.00 39.87
N VAL A 394 9.80 34.28 39.65
CA VAL A 394 10.43 35.08 38.60
C VAL A 394 11.92 35.27 38.85
N ARG A 395 12.32 35.61 40.08
CA ARG A 395 13.74 35.78 40.45
C ARG A 395 14.53 34.47 40.34
N ASP A 396 13.93 33.38 40.79
CA ASP A 396 14.57 32.06 40.72
C ASP A 396 14.70 31.58 39.26
N PHE A 397 13.70 31.85 38.42
CA PHE A 397 13.75 31.59 36.98
C PHE A 397 14.84 32.42 36.28
N GLN A 398 14.93 33.72 36.58
CA GLN A 398 15.97 34.61 36.03
C GLN A 398 17.38 34.15 36.45
N ARG A 399 17.56 33.75 37.71
CA ARG A 399 18.82 33.20 38.21
C ARG A 399 19.19 31.91 37.48
N ALA A 400 18.24 31.01 37.28
CA ALA A 400 18.45 29.76 36.55
C ALA A 400 18.80 30.01 35.07
N GLN A 401 18.13 30.98 34.42
CA GLN A 401 18.42 31.35 33.04
C GLN A 401 19.82 31.97 32.88
N ALA A 402 20.21 32.87 33.80
CA ALA A 402 21.54 33.47 33.81
C ALA A 402 22.65 32.43 34.01
N ALA A 403 22.45 31.47 34.92
CA ALA A 403 23.36 30.36 35.12
C ALA A 403 23.46 29.44 33.87
N GLY A 404 22.33 29.19 33.19
CA GLY A 404 22.29 28.41 31.95
C GLY A 404 23.03 29.07 30.79
N GLN A 405 22.90 30.40 30.64
CA GLN A 405 23.64 31.18 29.63
C GLN A 405 25.14 31.23 29.93
N ALA A 406 25.51 31.37 31.20
CA ALA A 406 26.91 31.33 31.62
C ALA A 406 27.53 29.94 31.33
N ALA A 407 26.81 28.84 31.59
CA ALA A 407 27.26 27.49 31.30
C ALA A 407 27.43 27.18 29.81
N THR A 408 26.65 27.81 28.91
CA THR A 408 26.80 27.65 27.46
C THR A 408 27.91 28.52 26.85
N SER A 409 28.39 29.52 27.59
CA SER A 409 29.43 30.45 27.15
C SER A 409 30.87 30.01 27.47
N VAL A 410 31.06 28.92 28.23
CA VAL A 410 32.38 28.34 28.49
C VAL A 410 32.77 27.47 27.28
N PRO A 411 33.86 27.78 26.55
CA PRO A 411 34.32 26.92 25.47
C PRO A 411 34.80 25.59 26.06
N ASN A 412 34.42 24.47 25.45
CA ASN A 412 35.01 23.17 25.81
C ASN A 412 36.54 23.29 25.72
N PRO A 413 37.31 22.87 26.75
CA PRO A 413 38.75 22.81 26.65
C PRO A 413 39.17 21.76 25.61
N PRO A 414 40.38 21.87 25.03
CA PRO A 414 40.85 21.01 23.94
C PRO A 414 40.90 19.52 24.30
#